data_AF-K7EZH0-F1
#
_entry.id   AF-K7EZH0-F1
#
_cell.length_a   1.000
_cell.length_b   1.000
_cell.length_c   1.000
_cell.angle_alpha   90.00
_cell.angle_beta   90.00
_cell.angle_gamma   90.00
#
_symmetry.space_group_name_H-M   'P 1'
#
loop_
_entity.id
_entity.type
_entity.pdbx_description
1 polymer ?
#
loop_
_entity_poly.entity_id
_entity_poly.type
_entity_poly.pdbx_seq_one_letter_code
_entity_poly.pdbx_strand_id
1 'polypeptide(L)'
;QPTLTQPPSDSVSLGNTVKFSCTLSSQHSSYIVEWYQQRDGQAPKFLWLSSGTKGEGVPDRFTISDSGAIRYLTITNVQPEDEATYYCGADYSIGSSSG
;
A
#
# COMPACT_ATOMS: atom_id res chain seq x y z
N GLN A 1 -17.14 5.96 5.06
CA GLN A 1 -15.73 5.55 5.04
C GLN A 1 -15.69 4.03 5.06
N PRO A 2 -14.91 3.37 4.19
CA PRO A 2 -14.73 1.92 4.24
C PRO A 2 -13.97 1.50 5.50
N THR A 3 -14.24 0.29 5.98
CA THR A 3 -13.33 -0.39 6.91
C THR A 3 -12.23 -1.08 6.10
N LEU A 4 -11.00 -1.09 6.62
CA LEU A 4 -9.84 -1.74 6.01
C LEU A 4 -9.40 -2.95 6.82
N THR A 5 -9.13 -4.05 6.14
CA THR A 5 -8.60 -5.28 6.73
C THR A 5 -7.27 -5.64 6.08
N GLN A 6 -6.23 -5.82 6.90
CA GLN A 6 -4.93 -6.34 6.49
C GLN A 6 -4.62 -7.65 7.23
N PRO A 7 -3.91 -8.61 6.60
CA PRO A 7 -3.33 -9.73 7.30
C PRO A 7 -2.35 -9.27 8.40
N PRO A 8 -2.22 -10.03 9.51
CA PRO A 8 -1.45 -9.58 10.68
C PRO A 8 0.06 -9.48 10.44
N SER A 9 0.64 -10.37 9.63
CA SER A 9 2.07 -10.38 9.32
C SER A 9 2.35 -11.35 8.18
N ASP A 10 3.47 -11.16 7.49
CA ASP A 10 4.01 -12.09 6.51
C ASP A 10 5.53 -12.22 6.70
N SER A 11 6.11 -13.35 6.34
CA SER A 11 7.56 -13.57 6.40
C SER A 11 8.08 -14.04 5.05
N VAL A 12 9.15 -13.39 4.60
CA VAL A 12 9.70 -13.60 3.25
C VAL A 12 11.22 -13.56 3.30
N SER A 13 11.86 -14.46 2.55
CA SER A 13 13.32 -14.44 2.40
C SER A 13 13.77 -13.27 1.53
N LEU A 14 14.97 -12.77 1.77
CA LEU A 14 15.62 -11.77 0.91
C LEU A 14 15.68 -12.27 -0.55
N GLY A 15 15.50 -11.35 -1.49
CA GLY A 15 15.46 -11.64 -2.93
C GLY A 15 14.11 -12.18 -3.44
N ASN A 16 13.22 -12.63 -2.55
CA ASN A 16 11.90 -13.09 -2.96
C ASN A 16 10.91 -11.93 -3.14
N THR A 17 9.68 -12.26 -3.55
CA THR A 17 8.58 -11.31 -3.69
C THR A 17 7.59 -11.48 -2.55
N VAL A 18 7.15 -10.37 -1.98
CA VAL A 18 6.04 -10.33 -1.00
C VAL A 18 4.89 -9.49 -1.57
N LYS A 19 3.67 -9.88 -1.24
CA LYS A 19 2.44 -9.20 -1.69
C LYS A 19 1.52 -8.94 -0.52
N PHE A 20 1.45 -7.69 -0.09
CA PHE A 20 0.53 -7.22 0.93
C PHE A 20 -0.85 -6.99 0.34
N SER A 21 -1.88 -7.25 1.13
CA SER A 21 -3.27 -7.00 0.78
C SER A 21 -3.94 -6.06 1.78
N CYS A 22 -4.75 -5.16 1.24
CA CYS A 22 -5.62 -4.26 1.98
C CYS A 22 -7.03 -4.40 1.40
N THR A 23 -7.95 -4.96 2.18
CA THR A 23 -9.31 -5.24 1.73
C THR A 23 -10.26 -4.19 2.29
N LEU A 24 -10.96 -3.48 1.40
CA LEU A 24 -12.07 -2.59 1.77
C LEU A 24 -13.32 -3.42 2.09
N SER A 25 -14.16 -2.91 3.00
CA SER A 25 -15.46 -3.52 3.35
C SER A 25 -16.37 -3.76 2.14
N SER A 26 -16.25 -2.94 1.09
CA SER A 26 -16.86 -3.15 -0.21
C SER A 26 -16.07 -2.42 -1.30
N GLN A 27 -16.38 -2.68 -2.56
CA GLN A 27 -15.75 -1.96 -3.65
C GLN A 27 -16.26 -0.51 -3.67
N HIS A 28 -15.33 0.44 -3.53
CA HIS A 28 -15.62 1.86 -3.56
C HIS A 28 -14.91 2.54 -4.73
N SER A 29 -15.65 3.34 -5.50
CA SER A 29 -15.10 4.17 -6.59
C SER A 29 -14.63 5.54 -6.12
N SER A 30 -15.14 6.04 -5.00
CA SER A 30 -14.84 7.37 -4.45
C SER A 30 -13.77 7.36 -3.37
N TYR A 31 -13.08 6.23 -3.17
CA TYR A 31 -12.02 6.09 -2.17
C TYR A 31 -10.76 5.60 -2.84
N ILE A 32 -9.65 6.23 -2.47
CA ILE A 32 -8.30 5.84 -2.87
C ILE A 32 -7.61 5.21 -1.67
N VAL A 33 -6.76 4.22 -1.93
CA VAL A 33 -5.96 3.58 -0.89
C VAL A 33 -4.55 4.09 -0.93
N GLU A 34 -4.03 4.39 0.24
CA GLU A 34 -2.66 4.82 0.46
C GLU A 34 -1.88 3.70 1.14
N TRP A 35 -0.61 3.57 0.79
CA TRP A 35 0.32 2.66 1.44
C TRP A 35 1.40 3.42 2.17
N TYR A 36 1.72 2.95 3.37
CA TYR A 36 2.74 3.51 4.24
C TYR A 36 3.69 2.42 4.72
N GLN A 37 4.97 2.78 4.89
CA GLN A 37 6.00 1.96 5.50
C GLN A 37 6.40 2.60 6.83
N GLN A 38 6.43 1.81 7.90
CA GLN A 38 6.95 2.25 9.19
C GLN A 38 8.04 1.28 9.66
N ARG A 39 9.27 1.78 9.75
CA ARG A 39 10.37 1.09 10.41
C ARG A 39 10.32 1.38 11.91
N ASP A 40 10.87 0.48 12.71
CA ASP A 40 10.91 0.62 14.16
C ASP A 40 11.57 1.95 14.57
N GLY A 41 10.87 2.68 15.45
CA GLY A 41 11.32 3.99 15.93
C GLY A 41 11.22 5.14 14.90
N GLN A 42 10.65 4.91 13.71
CA GLN A 42 10.47 5.93 12.68
C GLN A 42 8.99 6.29 12.50
N ALA A 43 8.74 7.49 11.98
CA ALA A 43 7.41 7.90 11.56
C ALA A 43 6.98 7.12 10.29
N PRO A 44 5.69 6.89 10.06
CA PRO A 44 5.20 6.31 8.81
C PRO A 44 5.64 7.14 7.60
N LYS A 45 6.28 6.49 6.63
CA LYS A 45 6.65 7.07 5.34
C LYS A 45 5.61 6.69 4.29
N PHE A 46 5.10 7.67 3.55
CA PHE A 46 4.24 7.43 2.41
C PHE A 46 4.98 6.68 1.29
N LEU A 47 4.35 5.62 0.77
CA LEU A 47 4.87 4.81 -0.32
C LEU A 47 4.16 5.06 -1.64
N TRP A 48 2.83 4.91 -1.65
CA TRP A 48 2.08 4.92 -2.91
C TRP A 48 0.59 5.12 -2.68
N LEU A 49 -0.02 5.90 -3.56
CA LEU A 49 -1.47 6.04 -3.72
C LEU A 49 -1.99 5.12 -4.83
N SER A 50 -3.12 4.44 -4.60
CA SER A 50 -3.69 3.50 -5.58
C SER A 50 -4.09 4.14 -6.91
N SER A 51 -4.23 5.47 -6.97
CA SER A 51 -4.46 6.21 -8.22
C SER A 51 -3.19 6.40 -9.07
N GLY A 52 -2.01 6.02 -8.57
CA GLY A 52 -0.75 6.01 -9.31
C GLY A 52 0.36 6.88 -8.72
N THR A 53 0.07 7.77 -7.76
CA THR A 53 1.09 8.66 -7.17
C THR A 53 2.06 7.88 -6.29
N LYS A 54 3.31 7.77 -6.71
CA LYS A 54 4.40 7.13 -5.98
C LYS A 54 5.12 8.13 -5.07
N GLY A 55 5.42 7.73 -3.84
CA GLY A 55 6.17 8.55 -2.88
C GLY A 55 7.63 8.74 -3.26
N GLU A 56 8.25 9.79 -2.70
CA GLU A 56 9.64 10.14 -3.01
C GLU A 56 10.63 9.07 -2.51
N GLY A 57 11.56 8.70 -3.38
CA GLY A 57 12.60 7.71 -3.08
C GLY A 57 12.08 6.28 -2.89
N VAL A 58 10.86 5.98 -3.33
CA VAL A 58 10.32 4.62 -3.31
C VAL A 58 10.92 3.83 -4.50
N PRO A 59 11.60 2.70 -4.25
CA PRO A 59 12.24 1.92 -5.31
C PRO A 59 11.26 1.34 -6.35
N ASP A 60 11.73 1.05 -7.56
CA ASP A 60 10.90 0.46 -8.65
C ASP A 60 10.47 -0.98 -8.41
N ARG A 61 11.10 -1.66 -7.45
CA ARG A 61 10.67 -2.98 -6.98
C ARG A 61 9.32 -2.98 -6.26
N PHE A 62 8.85 -1.82 -5.83
CA PHE A 62 7.50 -1.63 -5.29
C PHE A 62 6.52 -1.48 -6.46
N THR A 63 5.35 -2.10 -6.38
CA THR A 63 4.27 -1.95 -7.37
C THR A 63 2.90 -2.07 -6.71
N ILE A 64 1.88 -1.46 -7.32
CA ILE A 64 0.48 -1.54 -6.87
C ILE A 64 -0.36 -2.30 -7.89
N SER A 65 -1.33 -3.07 -7.40
CA SER A 65 -2.39 -3.67 -8.22
C SER A 65 -3.69 -3.76 -7.42
N ASP A 66 -4.81 -4.03 -8.09
CA ASP A 66 -6.11 -4.16 -7.44
C ASP A 66 -6.92 -5.35 -7.98
N SER A 67 -7.89 -5.80 -7.17
CA SER A 67 -8.88 -6.80 -7.56
C SER A 67 -10.15 -6.60 -6.74
N GLY A 68 -11.20 -6.06 -7.36
CA GLY A 68 -12.45 -5.72 -6.69
C GLY A 68 -12.24 -4.73 -5.54
N ALA A 69 -12.54 -5.17 -4.32
CA ALA A 69 -12.35 -4.40 -3.08
C ALA A 69 -10.94 -4.53 -2.48
N ILE A 70 -10.04 -5.28 -3.10
CA ILE A 70 -8.68 -5.51 -2.59
C ILE A 70 -7.71 -4.58 -3.30
N ARG A 71 -6.79 -3.99 -2.55
CA ARG A 71 -5.62 -3.26 -3.03
C ARG A 71 -4.38 -3.99 -2.59
N TYR A 72 -3.42 -4.13 -3.49
CA TYR A 72 -2.19 -4.86 -3.25
C TYR A 72 -0.98 -3.96 -3.37
N LEU A 73 -0.04 -4.14 -2.46
CA LEU A 73 1.33 -3.65 -2.59
C LEU A 73 2.25 -4.86 -2.76
N THR A 74 2.98 -4.91 -3.86
CA THR A 74 3.95 -5.96 -4.14
C THR A 74 5.35 -5.38 -4.07
N ILE A 75 6.25 -6.06 -3.36
CA ILE A 75 7.68 -5.75 -3.32
C ILE A 75 8.40 -6.95 -3.93
N THR A 76 9.04 -6.76 -5.07
CA THR A 76 9.92 -7.77 -5.67
C THR A 76 11.34 -7.62 -5.14
N ASN A 77 12.15 -8.68 -5.20
CA ASN A 77 13.56 -8.63 -4.78
C ASN A 77 13.75 -7.97 -3.40
N VAL A 78 13.03 -8.48 -2.39
CA VAL A 78 13.01 -7.93 -1.02
C VAL A 78 14.42 -7.76 -0.47
N GLN A 79 14.69 -6.59 0.09
CA GLN A 79 15.99 -6.25 0.69
C GLN A 79 15.88 -6.09 2.22
N PRO A 80 17.00 -6.12 2.96
CA PRO A 80 16.96 -5.93 4.42
C PRO A 80 16.28 -4.64 4.86
N GLU A 81 16.41 -3.56 4.08
CA GLU A 81 15.75 -2.29 4.40
C GLU A 81 14.23 -2.29 4.21
N ASP A 82 13.67 -3.34 3.60
CA ASP A 82 12.23 -3.50 3.42
C ASP A 82 11.56 -4.15 4.64
N GLU A 83 12.33 -4.58 5.66
CA GLU A 83 11.79 -5.04 6.94
C GLU A 83 11.16 -3.88 7.70
N ALA A 84 9.83 -3.88 7.77
CA ALA A 84 9.02 -2.80 8.31
C ALA A 84 7.57 -3.27 8.53
N THR A 85 6.79 -2.48 9.25
CA THR A 85 5.33 -2.61 9.23
C THR A 85 4.75 -1.82 8.06
N TYR A 86 3.84 -2.44 7.32
CA TYR A 86 3.16 -1.83 6.17
C TYR A 86 1.69 -1.60 6.49
N TYR A 87 1.23 -0.36 6.35
CA TYR A 87 -0.15 0.03 6.63
C TYR A 87 -0.83 0.54 5.37
N CYS A 88 -2.13 0.27 5.26
CA CYS A 88 -2.97 0.94 4.31
C CYS A 88 -3.93 1.92 4.96
N GLY A 89 -4.15 3.05 4.29
CA GLY A 89 -5.18 4.05 4.63
C GLY A 89 -6.20 4.18 3.48
N ALA A 90 -7.37 4.73 3.77
CA ALA A 90 -8.36 5.06 2.76
C ALA A 90 -8.79 6.51 2.90
N ASP A 91 -8.57 7.28 1.83
CA ASP A 91 -8.98 8.67 1.75
C ASP A 91 -10.13 8.84 0.75
N TYR A 92 -11.00 9.79 1.06
CA TYR A 92 -12.14 10.11 0.22
C TYR A 92 -11.69 11.00 -0.93
N SER A 93 -11.75 10.46 -2.14
CA SER A 93 -11.44 11.17 -3.36
C SER A 93 -12.67 11.13 -4.25
N ILE A 94 -13.51 12.16 -4.14
CA ILE A 94 -14.37 12.51 -5.28
C ILE A 94 -13.40 13.02 -6.33
N GLY A 95 -13.45 12.43 -7.53
CA GLY A 95 -12.64 12.88 -8.65
C GLY A 95 -12.57 14.40 -8.67
N SER A 96 -11.36 14.94 -8.53
CA SER A 96 -11.12 16.34 -8.73
C SER A 96 -11.46 16.64 -10.19
N SER A 97 -12.71 17.01 -10.46
CA SER A 97 -13.01 17.95 -11.52
C SER A 97 -12.39 19.28 -11.08
N SER A 98 -11.07 19.38 -11.23
CA SER A 98 -10.39 20.65 -11.31
C SER A 98 -10.75 21.24 -12.67
N GLY A 99 -11.70 22.18 -12.68
CA GLY A 99 -12.14 22.94 -13.85
C GLY A 99 -13.55 22.62 -14.30
#